data_AF-A0A6B2SX10-F1
#
_entry.id   AF-A0A6B2SX10-F1
#
_cell.length_a   1.000
_cell.length_b   1.000
_cell.length_c   1.000
_cell.angle_alpha   90.00
_cell.angle_beta   90.00
_cell.angle_gamma   90.00
#
_symmetry.space_group_name_H-M   'P 1'
#
loop_
_entity.id
_entity.type
_entity.pdbx_description
1 polymer ?
#
loop_
_entity_poly.entity_id
_entity_poly.type
_entity_poly.pdbx_seq_one_letter_code
_entity_poly.pdbx_strand_id
1 'polypeptide(L)'
;MPTGVAIRDVREQLFAAAERVLLRDGPNALTSRAVTAEAGCAKGVLHRHFDDFDAFLAELVRDRIGEVEARGAALRGAAGTGTVVDHVAAALTDLFGPLALGVLGLVTSR
;
A
#
# COMPACT_ATOMS: atom_id res chain seq x y z
N MET A 1 4.07 -30.05 11.76
CA MET A 1 3.81 -28.60 11.92
C MET A 1 4.59 -27.88 10.82
N PRO A 2 3.98 -27.06 9.96
CA PRO A 2 4.78 -26.25 9.04
C PRO A 2 5.39 -25.11 9.84
N THR A 3 6.72 -25.10 9.91
CA THR A 3 7.54 -24.07 10.54
C THR A 3 7.25 -22.71 9.90
N GLY A 4 6.89 -21.74 10.74
CA GLY A 4 6.64 -20.36 10.33
C GLY A 4 7.82 -19.83 9.53
N VAL A 5 7.55 -19.42 8.30
CA VAL A 5 8.46 -18.61 7.51
C VAL A 5 8.81 -17.42 8.39
N ALA A 6 10.11 -17.21 8.64
CA ALA A 6 10.58 -16.05 9.36
C ALA A 6 10.07 -14.82 8.61
N ILE A 7 9.06 -14.16 9.18
CA ILE A 7 8.49 -12.96 8.61
C ILE A 7 9.55 -11.88 8.78
N ARG A 8 10.39 -11.70 7.76
CA ARG A 8 11.50 -10.74 7.80
C ARG A 8 10.99 -9.30 7.81
N ASP A 9 9.76 -9.06 7.35
CA ASP A 9 9.07 -7.79 7.54
C ASP A 9 7.54 -7.96 7.61
N VAL A 10 7.01 -8.06 8.83
CA VAL A 10 5.57 -8.32 9.06
C VAL A 10 4.71 -7.19 8.51
N ARG A 11 5.23 -5.97 8.60
CA ARG A 11 4.55 -4.78 8.15
C ARG A 11 4.37 -4.79 6.64
N GLU A 12 5.45 -5.03 5.90
CA GLU A 12 5.43 -5.12 4.43
C GLU A 12 4.48 -6.22 3.97
N GLN A 13 4.51 -7.40 4.62
CA GLN A 13 3.61 -8.50 4.29
C GLN A 13 2.12 -8.15 4.51
N LEU A 14 1.80 -7.48 5.62
CA LEU A 14 0.44 -7.04 5.92
C LEU A 14 -0.03 -5.94 4.96
N PHE A 15 0.84 -5.01 4.57
CA PHE A 15 0.53 -3.99 3.57
C PHE A 15 0.26 -4.63 2.22
N ALA A 16 1.16 -5.47 1.71
CA ALA A 16 0.96 -6.18 0.45
C ALA A 16 -0.34 -7.02 0.44
N ALA A 17 -0.70 -7.63 1.58
CA ALA A 17 -1.98 -8.33 1.72
C ALA A 17 -3.18 -7.38 1.67
N ALA A 18 -3.13 -6.26 2.40
CA ALA A 18 -4.19 -5.25 2.36
C ALA A 18 -4.38 -4.68 0.95
N GLU A 19 -3.30 -4.42 0.22
CA GLU A 19 -3.36 -3.94 -1.16
C GLU A 19 -4.04 -4.94 -2.10
N ARG A 20 -3.76 -6.24 -1.95
CA ARG A 20 -4.46 -7.29 -2.71
C ARG A 20 -5.94 -7.34 -2.39
N VAL A 21 -6.34 -7.26 -1.12
CA VAL A 21 -7.75 -7.19 -0.71
C VAL A 21 -8.40 -5.93 -1.29
N LEU A 22 -7.73 -4.78 -1.19
CA LEU A 22 -8.23 -3.50 -1.68
C LEU A 22 -8.49 -3.52 -3.19
N LEU A 23 -7.55 -4.07 -3.97
CA LEU A 23 -7.66 -4.17 -5.42
C LEU A 23 -8.76 -5.16 -5.85
N ARG A 24 -8.94 -6.26 -5.12
CA ARG A 24 -9.89 -7.31 -5.46
C ARG A 24 -11.31 -7.00 -5.00
N ASP A 25 -11.46 -6.57 -3.75
CA ASP A 25 -12.73 -6.52 -3.03
C ASP A 25 -13.15 -5.09 -2.64
N GLY A 26 -12.28 -4.10 -2.87
CA GLY A 26 -12.54 -2.68 -2.59
C GLY A 26 -12.33 -2.28 -1.12
N PRO A 27 -12.45 -0.97 -0.82
CA PRO A 27 -12.07 -0.40 0.49
C PRO A 27 -12.96 -0.86 1.65
N ASN A 28 -14.24 -1.16 1.38
CA ASN A 28 -15.17 -1.64 2.41
C ASN A 28 -14.87 -3.08 2.86
N ALA A 29 -14.13 -3.85 2.06
CA ALA A 29 -13.74 -5.21 2.40
C ALA A 29 -12.47 -5.29 3.26
N LEU A 30 -11.74 -4.18 3.40
CA LEU A 30 -10.57 -4.10 4.28
C LEU A 30 -11.01 -4.23 5.74
N THR A 31 -10.73 -5.39 6.30
CA THR A 31 -10.93 -5.70 7.72
C THR A 31 -9.71 -6.43 8.25
N SER A 32 -9.46 -6.35 9.57
CA SER A 32 -8.37 -7.08 10.23
C SER A 32 -8.37 -8.58 9.86
N ARG A 33 -9.56 -9.21 9.79
CA ARG A 33 -9.71 -10.61 9.40
C ARG A 33 -9.33 -10.85 7.94
N ALA A 34 -9.81 -10.03 7.01
CA ALA A 34 -9.51 -10.20 5.59
C ALA A 34 -8.01 -10.05 5.31
N VAL A 35 -7.38 -9.03 5.91
CA VAL A 35 -5.94 -8.76 5.74
C VAL A 35 -5.10 -9.89 6.34
N THR A 36 -5.37 -10.32 7.58
CA THR A 36 -4.59 -11.40 8.22
C THR A 36 -4.75 -12.74 7.51
N ALA A 37 -5.94 -13.03 6.96
CA ALA A 37 -6.17 -14.22 6.14
C ALA A 37 -5.39 -14.15 4.81
N GLU A 38 -5.46 -13.02 4.10
CA GLU A 38 -4.70 -12.79 2.85
C GLU A 38 -3.18 -12.80 3.08
N ALA A 39 -2.73 -12.36 4.25
CA ALA A 39 -1.33 -12.38 4.64
C ALA A 39 -0.85 -13.78 5.11
N GLY A 40 -1.74 -14.74 5.32
CA GLY A 40 -1.38 -16.03 5.92
C GLY A 40 -0.82 -15.92 7.34
N CYS A 41 -1.21 -14.87 8.08
CA CYS A 41 -0.71 -14.56 9.41
C CYS A 41 -1.70 -14.98 10.51
N ALA A 42 -1.20 -15.22 11.72
CA ALA A 42 -2.07 -15.51 12.87
C ALA A 42 -2.90 -14.27 13.28
N LYS A 43 -4.09 -14.51 13.86
CA LYS A 43 -5.11 -13.49 14.18
C LYS A 43 -4.66 -12.40 15.17
N GLY A 44 -3.50 -12.52 15.81
CA GLY A 44 -2.94 -11.52 16.74
C GLY A 44 -1.76 -10.71 16.18
N VAL A 45 -1.28 -11.01 14.98
CA VAL A 45 -0.08 -10.36 14.42
C VAL A 45 -0.31 -8.87 14.21
N LEU A 46 -1.46 -8.47 13.66
CA LEU A 46 -1.77 -7.06 13.41
C LEU A 46 -1.76 -6.24 14.72
N HIS A 47 -2.45 -6.71 15.75
CA HIS A 47 -2.50 -6.05 17.07
C HIS A 47 -1.17 -6.02 17.83
N ARG A 48 -0.16 -6.77 17.38
CA ARG A 48 1.20 -6.68 17.93
C ARG A 48 1.99 -5.52 17.32
N HIS A 49 1.65 -5.13 16.09
CA HIS A 49 2.41 -4.14 15.30
C HIS A 49 1.68 -2.80 15.15
N PHE A 50 0.38 -2.78 15.42
CA PHE A 50 -0.49 -1.61 15.29
C PHE A 50 -1.48 -1.58 16.45
N ASP A 51 -1.77 -0.39 16.97
CA ASP A 51 -2.66 -0.20 18.11
C ASP A 51 -4.08 -0.67 17.80
N ASP A 52 -4.58 -0.31 16.62
CA ASP A 52 -5.87 -0.75 16.08
C ASP A 52 -5.84 -0.85 14.54
N PHE A 53 -6.99 -1.18 13.95
CA PHE A 53 -7.09 -1.34 12.50
C PHE A 53 -7.04 -0.01 11.75
N ASP A 54 -7.50 1.09 12.35
CA ASP A 54 -7.45 2.41 11.72
C ASP A 54 -6.01 2.95 11.71
N ALA A 55 -5.24 2.71 12.77
CA ALA A 55 -3.81 2.98 12.83
C ALA A 55 -3.06 2.21 11.73
N PHE A 56 -3.37 0.92 11.55
CA PHE A 56 -2.84 0.12 10.45
C PHE A 56 -3.14 0.74 9.08
N LEU A 57 -4.39 1.15 8.82
CA LEU A 57 -4.77 1.77 7.55
C LEU A 57 -4.11 3.13 7.34
N ALA A 58 -4.00 3.94 8.39
CA ALA A 58 -3.32 5.22 8.33
C ALA A 58 -1.83 5.05 7.99
N GLU A 59 -1.18 4.02 8.52
CA GLU A 59 0.20 3.69 8.19
C GLU A 59 0.36 3.19 6.76
N LEU A 60 -0.56 2.35 6.26
CA LEU A 60 -0.60 1.93 4.86
C LEU A 60 -0.72 3.15 3.91
N VAL A 61 -1.62 4.09 4.24
CA VAL A 61 -1.80 5.32 3.45
C VAL A 61 -0.54 6.18 3.49
N ARG A 62 0.10 6.33 4.65
CA ARG A 62 1.37 7.08 4.79
C ARG A 62 2.50 6.46 3.98
N ASP A 63 2.62 5.13 3.99
CA ASP A 63 3.60 4.42 3.19
C ASP A 63 3.41 4.72 1.69
N ARG A 64 2.15 4.67 1.23
CA ARG A 64 1.81 5.02 -0.16
C ARG A 64 2.11 6.47 -0.50
N ILE A 65 1.87 7.42 0.42
CA ILE A 65 2.25 8.82 0.24
C ILE A 65 3.77 8.95 0.07
N GLY A 66 4.56 8.25 0.89
CA GLY A 66 6.02 8.24 0.79
C GLY A 66 6.52 7.78 -0.58
N GLU A 67 5.89 6.76 -1.17
CA GLU A 67 6.24 6.37 -2.54
C GLU A 67 5.91 7.46 -3.58
N VAL A 68 4.78 8.14 -3.42
CA VAL A 68 4.39 9.25 -4.32
C VAL A 68 5.40 10.40 -4.23
N GLU A 69 5.82 10.74 -3.02
CA GLU A 69 6.86 11.74 -2.79
C GLU A 69 8.20 11.35 -3.44
N ALA A 70 8.59 10.07 -3.30
CA ALA A 70 9.80 9.53 -3.94
C ALA A 70 9.74 9.63 -5.47
N ARG A 71 8.60 9.27 -6.09
CA ARG A 71 8.38 9.44 -7.53
C ARG A 71 8.45 10.90 -7.95
N GLY A 72 7.86 11.81 -7.17
CA GLY A 72 7.93 13.26 -7.42
C GLY A 72 9.35 13.82 -7.30
N ALA A 73 10.18 13.29 -6.40
CA ALA A 73 11.60 13.61 -6.34
C ALA A 73 12.36 13.10 -7.57
N ALA A 74 12.11 11.87 -8.01
CA ALA A 74 12.70 11.29 -9.21
C ALA A 74 12.35 12.09 -10.47
N LEU A 75 11.08 12.49 -10.63
CA LEU A 75 10.63 13.32 -11.76
C LEU A 75 11.35 14.66 -11.81
N ARG A 76 11.54 15.32 -10.65
CA ARG A 76 12.33 16.56 -10.58
C ARG A 76 13.81 16.32 -10.90
N GLY A 77 14.38 15.20 -10.47
CA GLY A 77 15.75 14.80 -10.78
C GLY A 77 15.99 14.52 -12.27
N ALA A 78 14.95 14.20 -13.03
CA ALA A 78 15.03 13.99 -14.48
C ALA A 78 15.03 15.31 -15.30
N ALA A 79 15.01 16.48 -14.65
CA ALA A 79 15.10 17.75 -15.35
C ALA A 79 16.40 17.85 -16.17
N GLY A 80 16.28 18.24 -17.43
CA GLY A 80 17.41 18.31 -18.36
C GLY A 80 17.71 17.00 -19.10
N THR A 81 16.94 15.93 -18.85
CA THR A 81 16.94 14.71 -19.67
C THR A 81 15.60 14.54 -20.37
N GLY A 82 15.56 13.74 -21.44
CA GLY A 82 14.32 13.37 -22.13
C GLY A 82 13.47 14.55 -22.59
N THR A 83 12.16 14.34 -22.68
CA THR A 83 11.17 15.40 -22.94
C THR A 83 10.24 15.55 -21.74
N VAL A 84 9.71 16.77 -21.55
CA VAL A 84 8.71 17.04 -20.50
C VAL A 84 7.48 16.17 -20.70
N VAL A 85 7.04 15.99 -21.94
CA VAL A 85 5.84 15.20 -22.26
C VAL A 85 6.05 13.74 -21.84
N ASP A 86 7.18 13.13 -22.20
CA ASP A 86 7.44 11.72 -21.86
C ASP A 86 7.54 11.51 -20.35
N HIS A 87 8.26 12.40 -19.66
CA HIS A 87 8.43 12.33 -18.21
C HIS A 87 7.10 12.52 -17.46
N VAL A 88 6.30 13.50 -17.85
CA VAL A 88 4.99 13.76 -17.23
C VAL A 88 4.02 12.63 -17.55
N ALA A 89 3.98 12.12 -18.78
CA ALA A 89 3.11 11.01 -19.17
C ALA A 89 3.42 9.72 -18.41
N ALA A 90 4.71 9.37 -18.28
CA ALA A 90 5.15 8.23 -17.50
C ALA A 90 4.78 8.39 -16.01
N ALA A 91 5.09 9.56 -15.42
CA ALA A 91 4.78 9.83 -14.03
C ALA A 91 3.28 9.76 -13.73
N LEU A 92 2.42 10.29 -14.61
CA LEU A 92 0.96 10.21 -14.44
C LEU A 92 0.45 8.78 -14.53
N THR A 93 0.99 7.97 -15.44
CA THR A 93 0.56 6.57 -15.62
C THR A 93 0.99 5.72 -14.42
N ASP A 94 2.18 5.96 -13.88
CA ASP A 94 2.66 5.28 -12.68
C ASP A 94 1.89 5.72 -11.42
N LEU A 95 1.58 7.02 -11.31
CA LEU A 95 0.89 7.57 -10.15
C LEU A 95 -0.57 7.13 -10.06
N PHE A 96 -1.29 7.09 -11.18
CA PHE A 96 -2.72 6.75 -11.22
C PHE A 96 -2.99 5.28 -11.56
N GLY A 97 -2.06 4.39 -11.18
CA GLY A 97 -2.27 2.96 -11.25
C GLY A 97 -3.44 2.48 -10.37
N PRO A 98 -3.95 1.25 -10.59
CA PRO A 98 -5.11 0.71 -9.89
C PRO A 98 -5.02 0.79 -8.36
N LEU A 99 -3.81 0.62 -7.82
CA LEU A 99 -3.59 0.65 -6.39
C LEU A 99 -3.73 2.04 -5.79
N ALA A 100 -3.19 3.07 -6.45
CA ALA A 100 -3.35 4.45 -6.00
C ALA A 100 -4.83 4.87 -6.01
N LEU A 101 -5.58 4.45 -7.03
CA LEU A 101 -7.03 4.66 -7.07
C LEU A 101 -7.76 3.91 -5.96
N GLY A 102 -7.34 2.69 -5.64
CA GLY A 102 -7.85 1.94 -4.48
C GLY A 102 -7.61 2.67 -3.16
N VAL A 103 -6.40 3.20 -2.96
CA VAL A 103 -6.03 3.96 -1.75
C VAL A 103 -6.82 5.26 -1.65
N LEU A 104 -7.06 5.97 -2.77
CA LEU A 104 -7.95 7.13 -2.79
C LEU A 104 -9.37 6.73 -2.38
N GLY A 105 -9.90 5.65 -2.95
CA GLY A 105 -11.19 5.09 -2.56
C GLY A 105 -11.29 4.81 -1.07
N LEU A 106 -10.25 4.20 -0.49
CA LEU A 106 -10.12 3.96 0.95
C LEU A 106 -10.19 5.25 1.75
N VAL A 107 -9.45 6.30 1.38
CA VAL A 107 -9.47 7.59 2.10
C VAL A 107 -10.86 8.24 2.02
N THR A 108 -11.53 8.17 0.88
CA THR A 108 -12.85 8.77 0.69
C THR A 108 -14.00 8.02 1.35
N SER A 109 -13.83 6.72 1.63
CA SER A 109 -14.88 5.85 2.20
C SER A 109 -14.83 5.74 3.72
N ARG A 110 -13.91 6.46 4.38
CA ARG A 110 -13.70 6.42 5.83
C ARG A 110 -14.47 7.53 6.52
#